data_AF-D8FGN7-F1
#
_entry.id   AF-D8FGN7-F1
#
_cell.length_a   1.000
_cell.length_b   1.000
_cell.length_c   1.000
_cell.angle_alpha   90.00
_cell.angle_beta   90.00
_cell.angle_gamma   90.00
#
_symmetry.space_group_name_H-M   'P 1'
#
loop_
_entity.id
_entity.type
_entity.pdbx_description
1 polymer ?
#
loop_
_entity_poly.entity_id
_entity_poly.type
_entity_poly.pdbx_seq_one_letter_code
_entity_poly.pdbx_strand_id
1 'polypeptide(L)'
;MKKRKIIATGLAGTGVMAMGELLAYGSMDEDKNIIWLPNYGKKSPNMAKFCLIYSQSEGENCLETDLSDLIIISGDVSEKLVEKLEKGGNLFINETIIDYIPKRDDINIYKIPATELARKLGYQKTSHMIMLGAFLEVTEALNFGTVVKAFTKVFGYDLKDLLPIYQKAVVTGAGAVRSSSAKEKHIERQSNAEVKTNKYNKEKFEFEELSEDFKDSIDSETFKDDLSIAEHALENEIIMVRFYNKSKEILRGNITSEVFGSLAKQSDEHLLYLKGLIKKLKGQSIYIDEVDKTPIEEEKINWKEFSDEKRIMALSIFEEAIKLKNNSIEFYKKASEKAKKDFAKRLYDELKYWENYQLQQLEGQYQILKEENEESI
;
A
#
# COMPACT_ATOMS: atom_id res chain seq x y z
N MET A 1 -4.57 12.52 18.55
CA MET A 1 -3.72 12.65 17.34
C MET A 1 -2.77 13.83 17.53
N LYS A 2 -1.47 13.69 17.24
CA LYS A 2 -0.53 14.82 17.31
C LYS A 2 -0.86 15.80 16.18
N LYS A 3 -1.08 17.08 16.51
CA LYS A 3 -1.24 18.13 15.51
C LYS A 3 0.02 18.17 14.63
N ARG A 4 -0.15 18.14 13.32
CA ARG A 4 0.95 18.10 12.34
C ARG A 4 0.65 19.06 11.21
N LYS A 5 1.60 19.94 10.90
CA LYS A 5 1.54 20.82 9.73
C LYS A 5 2.60 20.38 8.74
N ILE A 6 2.16 20.03 7.54
CA ILE A 6 3.00 19.49 6.48
C ILE A 6 2.96 20.47 5.31
N ILE A 7 4.13 20.88 4.84
CA ILE A 7 4.27 21.61 3.58
C ILE A 7 5.16 20.78 2.66
N ALA A 8 4.71 20.61 1.42
CA ALA A 8 5.58 20.14 0.36
C ALA A 8 5.67 21.16 -0.77
N THR A 9 6.84 21.25 -1.40
CA THR A 9 7.11 22.17 -2.51
C THR A 9 7.98 21.52 -3.58
N GLY A 10 7.80 21.99 -4.81
CA GLY A 10 8.57 21.57 -5.97
C GLY A 10 8.18 22.31 -7.23
N LEU A 11 8.85 22.04 -8.35
CA LEU A 11 8.40 22.49 -9.66
C LEU A 11 7.11 21.77 -10.06
N ALA A 12 6.23 22.46 -10.79
CA ALA A 12 5.03 21.87 -11.35
C ALA A 12 5.39 20.66 -12.24
N GLY A 13 4.60 19.59 -12.16
CA GLY A 13 4.86 18.34 -12.88
C GLY A 13 5.77 17.34 -12.14
N THR A 14 6.31 17.68 -10.98
CA THR A 14 7.15 16.77 -10.17
C THR A 14 6.37 15.90 -9.17
N GLY A 15 5.04 15.92 -9.22
CA GLY A 15 4.19 15.07 -8.38
C GLY A 15 3.88 15.61 -6.98
N VAL A 16 4.23 16.87 -6.68
CA VAL A 16 3.93 17.52 -5.39
C VAL A 16 2.43 17.48 -5.06
N MET A 17 1.57 17.82 -6.03
CA MET A 17 0.12 17.81 -5.83
C MET A 17 -0.42 16.40 -5.59
N ALA A 18 0.00 15.45 -6.43
CA ALA A 18 -0.40 14.04 -6.29
C ALA A 18 -0.02 13.47 -4.92
N MET A 19 1.19 13.78 -4.43
CA MET A 19 1.62 13.37 -3.09
C MET A 19 0.70 13.90 -1.99
N GLY A 20 0.31 15.17 -2.08
CA GLY A 20 -0.56 15.75 -1.08
C GLY A 20 -2.02 15.29 -1.18
N GLU A 21 -2.52 15.00 -2.37
CA GLU A 21 -3.82 14.36 -2.57
C GLU A 21 -3.85 12.94 -2.00
N LEU A 22 -2.77 12.16 -2.18
CA LEU A 22 -2.62 10.84 -1.55
C LEU A 22 -2.66 10.94 -0.02
N LEU A 23 -1.92 11.90 0.54
CA LEU A 23 -1.93 12.14 1.99
C LEU A 23 -3.32 12.59 2.46
N ALA A 24 -4.02 13.44 1.71
CA ALA A 24 -5.33 13.95 2.08
C ALA A 24 -6.39 12.84 2.05
N TYR A 25 -6.54 12.14 0.92
CA TYR A 25 -7.50 11.05 0.79
C TYR A 25 -7.19 9.90 1.74
N GLY A 26 -5.90 9.57 1.93
CA GLY A 26 -5.51 8.56 2.89
C GLY A 26 -5.83 8.96 4.32
N SER A 27 -5.61 10.22 4.69
CA SER A 27 -6.01 10.72 6.01
C SER A 27 -7.52 10.63 6.24
N MET A 28 -8.33 10.95 5.22
CA MET A 28 -9.78 10.79 5.29
C MET A 28 -10.19 9.33 5.47
N ASP A 29 -9.51 8.39 4.80
CA ASP A 29 -9.78 6.95 4.94
C ASP A 29 -9.38 6.38 6.32
N GLU A 30 -8.49 7.07 7.05
CA GLU A 30 -8.15 6.79 8.45
C GLU A 30 -8.94 7.66 9.44
N ASP A 31 -10.08 8.22 9.01
CA ASP A 31 -10.98 9.07 9.82
C ASP A 31 -10.27 10.28 10.49
N LYS A 32 -9.20 10.79 9.87
CA LYS A 32 -8.45 11.95 10.37
C LYS A 32 -9.10 13.25 9.89
N ASN A 33 -9.27 14.18 10.83
CA ASN A 33 -9.68 15.55 10.51
C ASN A 33 -8.49 16.33 9.94
N ILE A 34 -8.66 16.79 8.69
CA ILE A 34 -7.61 17.46 7.93
C ILE A 34 -8.10 18.75 7.29
N ILE A 35 -7.15 19.66 7.07
CA ILE A 35 -7.31 20.84 6.21
C ILE A 35 -6.29 20.72 5.09
N TRP A 36 -6.77 20.66 3.85
CA TRP A 36 -5.95 20.56 2.65
C TRP A 36 -6.01 21.86 1.85
N LEU A 37 -4.87 22.54 1.71
CA LEU A 37 -4.75 23.79 0.96
C LEU A 37 -3.79 23.58 -0.25
N PRO A 38 -4.34 23.26 -1.44
CA PRO A 38 -3.55 23.09 -2.66
C PRO A 38 -3.05 24.44 -3.20
N ASN A 39 -1.82 24.47 -3.74
CA ASN A 39 -1.19 25.68 -4.30
C ASN A 39 -1.16 26.91 -3.38
N TYR A 40 -1.16 26.71 -2.06
CA TYR A 40 -1.20 27.80 -1.10
C TYR A 40 0.09 28.64 -1.09
N GLY A 41 -0.05 29.97 -0.99
CA GLY A 41 1.09 30.91 -0.89
C GLY A 41 1.98 30.98 -2.13
N LYS A 42 1.60 30.32 -3.23
CA LYS A 42 2.37 30.24 -4.48
C LYS A 42 2.33 31.58 -5.23
N LYS A 43 3.52 32.18 -5.45
CA LYS A 43 3.68 33.42 -6.25
C LYS A 43 4.07 33.18 -7.71
N SER A 44 4.55 31.98 -8.05
CA SER A 44 5.05 31.63 -9.39
C SER A 44 4.25 30.48 -9.98
N PRO A 45 3.70 30.58 -11.22
CA PRO A 45 2.89 29.53 -11.85
C PRO A 45 3.64 28.19 -12.04
N ASN A 46 4.98 28.22 -12.11
CA ASN A 46 5.81 27.04 -12.36
C ASN A 46 6.17 26.24 -11.09
N MET A 47 5.72 26.68 -9.92
CA MET A 47 5.89 25.96 -8.65
C MET A 47 4.65 25.15 -8.32
N ALA A 48 4.76 24.11 -7.54
CA ALA A 48 3.65 23.45 -6.88
C ALA A 48 3.98 23.44 -5.38
N LYS A 49 3.00 23.82 -4.56
CA LYS A 49 3.15 23.83 -3.12
C LYS A 49 1.82 23.46 -2.50
N PHE A 50 1.80 22.56 -1.54
CA PHE A 50 0.61 22.33 -0.75
C PHE A 50 0.90 22.55 0.72
N CYS A 51 -0.18 22.70 1.48
CA CYS A 51 -0.14 22.59 2.92
C CYS A 51 -1.27 21.67 3.40
N LEU A 52 -0.92 20.72 4.26
CA LEU A 52 -1.83 19.76 4.87
C LEU A 52 -1.70 19.87 6.40
N ILE A 53 -2.82 20.07 7.07
CA ILE A 53 -2.88 20.23 8.52
C ILE A 53 -3.74 19.13 9.11
N TYR A 54 -3.21 18.40 10.09
CA TYR A 54 -3.98 17.47 10.91
C TYR A 54 -4.49 18.22 12.13
N SER A 55 -5.79 18.54 12.17
CA SER A 55 -6.39 19.33 13.24
C SER A 55 -7.86 18.99 13.46
N GLN A 56 -8.28 19.09 14.72
CA GLN A 56 -9.67 18.93 15.15
C GLN A 56 -10.40 20.29 15.24
N SER A 57 -9.69 21.41 15.11
CA SER A 57 -10.25 22.75 15.23
C SER A 57 -10.49 23.39 13.87
N GLU A 58 -11.67 23.98 13.70
CA GLU A 58 -11.99 24.83 12.56
C GLU A 58 -11.15 26.13 12.58
N GLY A 59 -10.76 26.63 11.41
CA GLY A 59 -10.09 27.94 11.27
C GLY A 59 -8.56 27.93 11.33
N GLU A 60 -7.91 26.77 11.39
CA GLU A 60 -6.46 26.71 11.19
C GLU A 60 -6.07 27.11 9.77
N ASN A 61 -4.99 27.89 9.67
CA ASN A 61 -4.45 28.35 8.41
C ASN A 61 -3.01 27.84 8.25
N CYS A 62 -2.55 27.86 7.00
CA CYS A 62 -1.15 27.59 6.69
C CYS A 62 -0.30 28.85 6.86
N LEU A 63 -0.49 29.56 7.98
CA LEU A 63 0.58 30.44 8.45
C LEU A 63 1.81 29.57 8.54
N GLU A 64 2.81 29.94 7.74
CA GLU A 64 4.04 29.20 7.65
C GLU A 64 4.86 29.53 8.91
N THR A 65 4.39 29.04 10.06
CA THR A 65 4.98 29.07 11.39
C THR A 65 4.58 27.77 12.07
N ASP A 66 5.45 27.27 12.95
CA ASP A 66 5.25 26.01 13.67
C ASP A 66 5.05 24.82 12.71
N LEU A 67 5.86 24.76 11.66
CA LEU A 67 5.80 23.70 10.66
C LEU A 67 6.45 22.43 11.23
N SER A 68 5.70 21.33 11.24
CA SER A 68 6.21 20.04 11.70
C SER A 68 7.07 19.35 10.64
N ASP A 69 6.66 19.42 9.37
CA ASP A 69 7.34 18.74 8.28
C ASP A 69 7.41 19.62 7.02
N LEU A 70 8.60 19.67 6.43
CA LEU A 70 8.87 20.31 5.16
C LEU A 70 9.46 19.29 4.18
N ILE A 71 8.78 19.09 3.05
CA ILE A 71 9.23 18.19 1.98
C ILE A 71 9.57 19.01 0.74
N ILE A 72 10.81 18.92 0.27
CA ILE A 72 11.28 19.63 -0.93
C ILE A 72 11.62 18.58 -1.99
N ILE A 73 10.73 18.43 -2.97
CA ILE A 73 10.86 17.43 -4.04
C ILE A 73 11.80 17.92 -5.14
N SER A 74 11.75 19.21 -5.47
CA SER A 74 12.55 19.86 -6.51
C SER A 74 12.57 21.39 -6.35
N GLY A 75 13.35 22.09 -7.19
CA GLY A 75 13.42 23.56 -7.19
C GLY A 75 14.29 24.15 -6.07
N ASP A 76 14.33 25.47 -6.00
CA ASP A 76 15.18 26.18 -5.04
C ASP A 76 14.67 26.04 -3.60
N VAL A 77 15.60 25.83 -2.67
CA VAL A 77 15.28 25.82 -1.23
C VAL A 77 15.12 27.26 -0.75
N SER A 78 13.92 27.59 -0.31
CA SER A 78 13.67 28.86 0.38
C SER A 78 14.15 28.74 1.83
N GLU A 79 15.26 29.41 2.19
CA GLU A 79 15.75 29.45 3.59
C GLU A 79 14.66 29.95 4.55
N LYS A 80 13.88 30.95 4.13
CA LYS A 80 12.71 31.45 4.88
C LYS A 80 11.69 30.35 5.16
N LEU A 81 11.56 29.34 4.29
CA LEU A 81 10.65 28.22 4.50
C LEU A 81 11.21 27.22 5.52
N VAL A 82 12.52 26.96 5.46
CA VAL A 82 13.23 26.10 6.42
C VAL A 82 13.25 26.71 7.83
N GLU A 83 13.37 28.03 7.95
CA GLU A 83 13.31 28.77 9.22
C GLU A 83 11.97 28.58 9.96
N LYS A 84 10.90 28.19 9.25
CA LYS A 84 9.55 28.05 9.80
C LYS A 84 9.29 26.67 10.39
N LEU A 85 10.22 25.73 10.21
CA LEU A 85 10.21 24.46 10.93
C LEU A 85 10.32 24.72 12.44
N GLU A 86 9.46 24.06 13.20
CA GLU A 86 9.59 24.02 14.65
C GLU A 86 10.87 23.28 15.05
N LYS A 87 11.35 23.52 16.27
CA LYS A 87 12.47 22.75 16.84
C LYS A 87 12.09 21.26 16.87
N GLY A 88 12.97 20.41 16.34
CA GLY A 88 12.75 18.98 16.16
C GLY A 88 11.81 18.63 14.99
N GLY A 89 11.44 19.62 14.16
CA GLY A 89 10.71 19.41 12.92
C GLY A 89 11.57 18.68 11.87
N ASN A 90 10.91 18.13 10.85
CA ASN A 90 11.55 17.28 9.86
C ASN A 90 11.69 17.99 8.51
N LEU A 91 12.89 17.96 7.95
CA LEU A 91 13.21 18.47 6.62
C LEU A 91 13.58 17.31 5.71
N PHE A 92 12.77 17.03 4.69
CA PHE A 92 13.02 16.02 3.66
C PHE A 92 13.45 16.70 2.36
N ILE A 93 14.60 16.32 1.82
CA ILE A 93 15.17 16.93 0.61
C ILE A 93 15.55 15.86 -0.41
N ASN A 94 15.13 16.07 -1.66
CA ASN A 94 15.61 15.29 -2.79
C ASN A 94 17.05 15.71 -3.17
N GLU A 95 18.05 15.06 -2.58
CA GLU A 95 19.46 15.43 -2.74
C GLU A 95 20.02 15.17 -4.15
N THR A 96 19.31 14.39 -4.98
CA THR A 96 19.76 14.16 -6.37
C THR A 96 19.76 15.44 -7.19
N ILE A 97 18.85 16.38 -6.89
CA ILE A 97 18.63 17.59 -7.70
C ILE A 97 18.66 18.88 -6.88
N ILE A 98 18.77 18.79 -5.56
CA ILE A 98 18.86 19.92 -4.66
C ILE A 98 20.18 19.84 -3.90
N ASP A 99 21.06 20.80 -4.17
CA ASP A 99 22.26 21.00 -3.38
C ASP A 99 21.98 22.07 -2.30
N TYR A 100 21.54 21.60 -1.14
CA TYR A 100 21.28 22.46 0.02
C TYR A 100 21.97 21.90 1.26
N ILE A 101 22.64 22.79 1.97
CA ILE A 101 23.29 22.52 3.26
C ILE A 101 22.49 23.26 4.33
N PRO A 102 21.70 22.56 5.14
CA PRO A 102 20.96 23.18 6.24
C PRO A 102 21.92 23.83 7.25
N LYS A 103 21.58 25.04 7.69
CA LYS A 103 22.36 25.80 8.69
C LYS A 103 21.89 25.57 10.12
N ARG A 104 20.71 24.98 10.30
CA ARG A 104 20.09 24.69 11.60
C ARG A 104 20.52 23.32 12.10
N ASP A 105 20.85 23.23 13.38
CA ASP A 105 21.21 22.01 14.10
C ASP A 105 20.09 21.48 15.00
N ASP A 106 18.98 22.21 15.08
CA ASP A 106 17.84 21.93 15.96
C ASP A 106 16.66 21.25 15.23
N ILE A 107 16.86 20.79 13.99
CA ILE A 107 15.86 20.09 13.15
C ILE A 107 16.42 18.75 12.65
N ASN A 108 15.53 17.83 12.29
CA ASN A 108 15.91 16.55 11.67
C ASN A 108 16.01 16.73 10.16
N ILE A 109 17.12 16.29 9.56
CA ILE A 109 17.38 16.45 8.13
C ILE A 109 17.47 15.08 7.48
N TYR A 110 16.62 14.84 6.49
CA TYR A 110 16.57 13.63 5.70
C TYR A 110 16.91 13.98 4.25
N LYS A 111 18.07 13.55 3.79
CA LYS A 111 18.49 13.64 2.39
C LYS A 111 18.16 12.32 1.72
N ILE A 112 17.35 12.37 0.66
CA ILE A 112 16.87 11.20 -0.06
C ILE A 112 17.27 11.35 -1.52
N PRO A 113 18.00 10.40 -2.12
CA PRO A 113 18.38 10.46 -3.52
C PRO A 113 17.19 10.02 -4.41
N ALA A 114 16.05 10.70 -4.29
CA ALA A 114 14.77 10.23 -4.79
C ALA A 114 14.71 10.15 -6.31
N THR A 115 15.30 11.11 -7.04
CA THR A 115 15.34 11.04 -8.51
C THR A 115 16.22 9.88 -8.98
N GLU A 116 17.34 9.65 -8.30
CA GLU A 116 18.26 8.55 -8.64
C GLU A 116 17.62 7.18 -8.34
N LEU A 117 16.96 7.04 -7.19
CA LEU A 117 16.24 5.82 -6.85
C LEU A 117 15.09 5.57 -7.84
N ALA A 118 14.32 6.59 -8.23
CA ALA A 118 13.25 6.45 -9.22
C ALA A 118 13.79 6.01 -10.59
N ARG A 119 14.99 6.47 -10.97
CA ARG A 119 15.68 6.03 -12.18
C ARG A 119 16.06 4.54 -12.10
N LYS A 120 16.59 4.08 -10.95
CA LYS A 120 16.91 2.66 -10.72
C LYS A 120 15.69 1.76 -10.77
N LEU A 121 14.54 2.25 -10.32
CA LEU A 121 13.26 1.54 -10.43
C LEU A 121 12.74 1.42 -11.87
N GLY A 122 13.36 2.07 -12.86
CA GLY A 122 12.92 2.05 -14.25
C GLY A 122 11.74 2.97 -14.56
N TYR A 123 11.24 3.73 -13.58
CA TYR A 123 10.17 4.71 -13.79
C TYR A 123 10.43 6.02 -13.05
N GLN A 124 11.08 6.96 -13.74
CA GLN A 124 11.55 8.23 -13.18
C GLN A 124 10.45 9.12 -12.60
N LYS A 125 9.20 8.97 -13.04
CA LYS A 125 8.06 9.76 -12.54
C LYS A 125 7.66 9.41 -11.09
N THR A 126 8.30 8.40 -10.47
CA THR A 126 8.01 7.95 -9.10
C THR A 126 8.78 8.68 -8.01
N SER A 127 9.63 9.66 -8.32
CA SER A 127 10.45 10.36 -7.30
C SER A 127 9.64 10.94 -6.15
N HIS A 128 8.45 11.49 -6.41
CA HIS A 128 7.53 11.98 -5.37
C HIS A 128 7.01 10.86 -4.46
N MET A 129 6.85 9.63 -4.97
CA MET A 129 6.46 8.47 -4.15
C MET A 129 7.59 7.98 -3.27
N ILE A 130 8.83 8.10 -3.75
CA ILE A 130 10.02 7.82 -2.94
C ILE A 130 10.12 8.84 -1.80
N MET A 131 9.90 10.12 -2.08
CA MET A 131 9.82 11.15 -1.04
C MET A 131 8.67 10.89 -0.06
N LEU A 132 7.50 10.46 -0.56
CA LEU A 132 6.36 10.07 0.26
C LEU A 132 6.70 8.89 1.19
N GLY A 133 7.35 7.85 0.68
CA GLY A 133 7.78 6.70 1.47
C GLY A 133 8.74 7.07 2.59
N ALA A 134 9.74 7.90 2.28
CA ALA A 134 10.66 8.44 3.27
C ALA A 134 9.94 9.23 4.37
N PHE A 135 8.98 10.06 3.97
CA PHE A 135 8.15 10.82 4.90
C PHE A 135 7.32 9.90 5.80
N LEU A 136 6.64 8.90 5.25
CA LEU A 136 5.78 7.97 6.00
C LEU A 136 6.58 7.11 6.99
N GLU A 137 7.76 6.63 6.60
CA GLU A 137 8.68 5.90 7.49
C GLU A 137 9.02 6.70 8.74
N VAL A 138 9.40 7.96 8.58
CA VAL A 138 9.82 8.81 9.70
C VAL A 138 8.63 9.23 10.57
N THR A 139 7.50 9.51 9.93
CA THR A 139 6.41 10.24 10.59
C THR A 139 5.28 9.36 11.08
N GLU A 140 5.17 8.13 10.57
CA GLU A 140 4.02 7.23 10.73
C GLU A 140 2.69 7.97 10.46
N ALA A 141 2.70 8.94 9.53
CA ALA A 141 1.57 9.85 9.33
C ALA A 141 0.33 9.16 8.75
N LEU A 142 0.51 8.06 7.99
CA LEU A 142 -0.52 7.18 7.44
C LEU A 142 0.03 5.76 7.31
N ASN A 143 -0.86 4.78 7.27
CA ASN A 143 -0.52 3.41 6.95
C ASN A 143 -0.29 3.25 5.45
N PHE A 144 0.60 2.31 5.08
CA PHE A 144 0.92 2.05 3.69
C PHE A 144 -0.30 1.58 2.88
N GLY A 145 -1.09 0.65 3.43
CA GLY A 145 -2.32 0.17 2.79
C GLY A 145 -3.34 1.28 2.53
N THR A 146 -3.36 2.32 3.36
CA THR A 146 -4.20 3.50 3.17
C THR A 146 -3.75 4.33 1.97
N VAL A 147 -2.44 4.53 1.80
CA VAL A 147 -1.88 5.23 0.64
C VAL A 147 -2.14 4.46 -0.65
N VAL A 148 -2.09 3.13 -0.60
CA VAL A 148 -2.45 2.26 -1.72
C VAL A 148 -3.94 2.43 -2.09
N LYS A 149 -4.85 2.46 -1.11
CA LYS A 149 -6.28 2.71 -1.36
C LYS A 149 -6.54 4.11 -1.94
N ALA A 150 -5.80 5.11 -1.48
CA ALA A 150 -5.90 6.47 -1.99
C ALA A 150 -5.44 6.60 -3.46
N PHE A 151 -4.62 5.66 -3.95
CA PHE A 151 -4.04 5.73 -5.29
C PHE A 151 -5.10 5.87 -6.40
N THR A 152 -6.13 5.02 -6.38
CA THR A 152 -7.17 5.03 -7.43
C THR A 152 -8.02 6.29 -7.38
N LYS A 153 -8.21 6.91 -6.20
CA LYS A 153 -8.88 8.20 -6.05
C LYS A 153 -8.08 9.35 -6.68
N VAL A 154 -6.75 9.29 -6.58
CA VAL A 154 -5.85 10.36 -7.06
C VAL A 154 -5.54 10.23 -8.54
N PHE A 155 -5.17 9.03 -9.00
CA PHE A 155 -4.66 8.81 -10.36
C PHE A 155 -5.72 8.25 -11.32
N GLY A 156 -6.90 7.90 -10.82
CA GLY A 156 -7.94 7.25 -11.59
C GLY A 156 -7.63 5.77 -11.88
N TYR A 157 -8.61 5.06 -12.43
CA TYR A 157 -8.49 3.64 -12.75
C TYR A 157 -7.56 3.37 -13.95
N ASP A 158 -7.33 4.36 -14.83
CA ASP A 158 -6.51 4.19 -16.04
C ASP A 158 -5.00 4.02 -15.73
N LEU A 159 -4.55 4.48 -14.55
CA LEU A 159 -3.15 4.39 -14.12
C LEU A 159 -2.90 3.23 -13.14
N LYS A 160 -3.87 2.33 -12.98
CA LYS A 160 -3.80 1.20 -12.03
C LYS A 160 -2.62 0.26 -12.29
N ASP A 161 -2.22 0.08 -13.55
CA ASP A 161 -1.09 -0.78 -13.94
C ASP A 161 0.24 -0.23 -13.41
N LEU A 162 0.28 1.05 -13.04
CA LEU A 162 1.43 1.67 -12.40
C LEU A 162 1.44 1.48 -10.87
N LEU A 163 0.35 1.01 -10.25
CA LEU A 163 0.32 0.87 -8.78
C LEU A 163 1.49 0.04 -8.24
N PRO A 164 1.91 -1.11 -8.84
CA PRO A 164 3.03 -1.88 -8.30
C PRO A 164 4.34 -1.10 -8.26
N ILE A 165 4.62 -0.30 -9.31
CA ILE A 165 5.84 0.51 -9.35
C ILE A 165 5.78 1.70 -8.39
N TYR A 166 4.58 2.27 -8.18
CA TYR A 166 4.37 3.31 -7.16
C TYR A 166 4.51 2.76 -5.74
N GLN A 167 4.01 1.55 -5.47
CA GLN A 167 4.23 0.83 -4.22
C GLN A 167 5.73 0.59 -3.98
N LYS A 168 6.44 0.04 -4.97
CA LYS A 168 7.90 -0.16 -4.91
C LYS A 168 8.62 1.14 -4.59
N ALA A 169 8.20 2.24 -5.19
CA ALA A 169 8.78 3.56 -4.93
C ALA A 169 8.58 4.02 -3.48
N VAL A 170 7.39 3.85 -2.91
CA VAL A 170 7.15 4.15 -1.48
C VAL A 170 8.03 3.29 -0.58
N VAL A 171 8.11 1.97 -0.83
CA VAL A 171 8.99 1.07 -0.05
C VAL A 171 10.45 1.48 -0.17
N THR A 172 10.90 1.80 -1.37
CA THR A 172 12.26 2.26 -1.67
C THR A 172 12.60 3.53 -0.89
N GLY A 173 11.65 4.48 -0.84
CA GLY A 173 11.80 5.73 -0.08
C GLY A 173 11.92 5.51 1.42
N ALA A 174 11.08 4.64 1.96
CA ALA A 174 11.13 4.24 3.36
C ALA A 174 12.50 3.62 3.71
N GLY A 175 12.99 2.70 2.88
CA GLY A 175 14.31 2.08 3.02
C GLY A 175 15.47 3.07 3.00
N ALA A 176 15.40 4.10 2.14
CA ALA A 176 16.46 5.10 2.01
C ALA A 176 16.75 5.86 3.33
N VAL A 177 15.72 6.12 4.14
CA VAL A 177 15.89 6.80 5.43
C VAL A 177 16.43 5.88 6.52
N ARG A 178 16.09 4.58 6.47
CA ARG A 178 16.63 3.58 7.40
C ARG A 178 18.14 3.40 7.23
N SER A 179 18.61 3.31 5.98
CA SER A 179 20.03 3.13 5.66
C SER A 179 20.89 4.35 6.02
N SER A 180 20.33 5.56 5.90
CA SER A 180 20.98 6.80 6.36
C SER A 180 21.04 6.89 7.89
N SER A 181 20.02 6.41 8.59
CA SER A 181 19.99 6.33 10.06
C SER A 181 20.90 5.23 10.62
N ALA A 182 21.16 4.18 9.85
CA ALA A 182 22.07 3.07 10.20
C ALA A 182 23.56 3.46 10.08
N LYS A 183 23.91 4.44 9.24
CA LYS A 183 25.28 4.97 9.13
C LYS A 183 25.76 5.73 10.38
N GLU A 184 24.86 6.12 11.28
CA GLU A 184 25.20 6.81 12.54
C GLU A 184 25.10 5.92 13.79
N LYS A 185 24.65 4.66 13.67
CA LYS A 185 24.55 3.73 14.82
C LYS A 185 24.99 2.31 14.43
N HIS A 186 26.28 2.05 14.52
CA HIS A 186 26.84 0.69 14.49
C HIS A 186 27.72 0.44 15.71
N ILE A 187 27.11 0.10 16.86
CA ILE A 187 27.69 -0.80 17.88
C ILE A 187 26.53 -1.60 18.50
N GLU A 188 26.67 -2.93 18.49
CA GLU A 188 25.95 -3.97 19.26
C GLU A 188 24.49 -4.30 18.82
N ARG A 189 24.05 -5.56 18.66
CA ARG A 189 24.45 -6.84 19.25
C ARG A 189 23.93 -8.01 18.39
N GLN A 190 24.69 -9.09 18.38
CA GLN A 190 24.26 -10.43 17.95
C GLN A 190 23.52 -11.20 19.07
N SER A 191 22.84 -12.27 18.62
CA SER A 191 22.45 -13.51 19.32
C SER A 191 21.06 -13.57 19.96
N ASN A 192 20.19 -14.43 19.42
CA ASN A 192 20.06 -15.83 19.89
C ASN A 192 19.14 -16.62 18.95
N ALA A 193 19.67 -17.70 18.39
CA ALA A 193 18.94 -18.79 17.75
C ALA A 193 18.64 -19.88 18.80
N GLU A 194 17.80 -20.87 18.46
CA GLU A 194 17.35 -21.99 19.32
C GLU A 194 16.10 -21.75 20.18
N VAL A 195 15.08 -21.09 19.63
CA VAL A 195 13.66 -21.33 19.99
C VAL A 195 12.73 -21.38 18.74
N LYS A 196 13.24 -21.03 17.55
CA LYS A 196 12.44 -20.70 16.35
C LYS A 196 12.02 -21.88 15.46
N THR A 197 12.69 -23.03 15.54
CA THR A 197 12.48 -24.16 14.62
C THR A 197 11.16 -24.92 14.82
N ASN A 198 10.58 -24.91 16.02
CA ASN A 198 9.33 -25.66 16.31
C ASN A 198 8.04 -24.89 15.95
N LYS A 199 8.08 -23.55 15.93
CA LYS A 199 6.95 -22.72 15.46
C LYS A 199 6.90 -22.66 13.93
N TYR A 200 8.08 -22.60 13.31
CA TYR A 200 8.27 -22.54 11.85
C TYR A 200 7.68 -23.74 11.11
N ASN A 201 7.91 -24.97 11.59
CA ASN A 201 7.37 -26.18 10.96
C ASN A 201 5.84 -26.28 11.08
N LYS A 202 5.25 -25.70 12.13
CA LYS A 202 3.79 -25.69 12.32
C LYS A 202 3.09 -24.70 11.39
N GLU A 203 3.64 -23.49 11.25
CA GLU A 203 3.09 -22.45 10.36
C GLU A 203 3.24 -22.83 8.88
N LYS A 204 4.31 -23.56 8.51
CA LYS A 204 4.47 -24.12 7.17
C LYS A 204 3.44 -25.23 6.87
N PHE A 205 3.18 -26.12 7.81
CA PHE A 205 2.21 -27.21 7.65
C PHE A 205 0.77 -26.70 7.53
N GLU A 206 0.35 -25.73 8.36
CA GLU A 206 -0.97 -25.08 8.25
C GLU A 206 -1.14 -24.26 6.94
N PHE A 207 -0.03 -23.77 6.37
CA PHE A 207 -0.03 -23.04 5.09
C PHE A 207 -0.19 -23.97 3.88
N GLU A 208 0.49 -25.12 3.89
CA GLU A 208 0.38 -26.14 2.84
C GLU A 208 -1.06 -26.72 2.78
N GLU A 209 -1.69 -26.95 3.94
CA GLU A 209 -3.08 -27.45 4.05
C GLU A 209 -4.12 -26.48 3.45
N LEU A 210 -3.96 -25.16 3.68
CA LEU A 210 -4.82 -24.12 3.09
C LEU A 210 -4.68 -24.01 1.55
N SER A 211 -3.53 -24.39 1.01
CA SER A 211 -3.31 -24.41 -0.45
C SER A 211 -3.90 -25.65 -1.12
N GLU A 212 -3.98 -26.76 -0.38
CA GLU A 212 -4.61 -28.00 -0.85
C GLU A 212 -6.13 -27.88 -0.90
N ASP A 213 -6.76 -27.15 0.03
CA ASP A 213 -8.21 -26.85 0.00
C ASP A 213 -8.66 -26.06 -1.25
N PHE A 214 -7.73 -25.39 -1.94
CA PHE A 214 -8.00 -24.68 -3.20
C PHE A 214 -7.80 -25.55 -4.44
N LYS A 215 -7.12 -26.69 -4.30
CA LYS A 215 -7.00 -27.68 -5.37
C LYS A 215 -8.15 -28.66 -5.25
N ASP A 216 -8.70 -29.00 -6.41
CA ASP A 216 -9.70 -30.05 -6.63
C ASP A 216 -11.15 -29.68 -6.28
N SER A 217 -11.82 -28.97 -7.19
CA SER A 217 -12.71 -29.62 -8.18
C SER A 217 -13.55 -28.59 -8.94
N ILE A 218 -13.08 -28.18 -10.12
CA ILE A 218 -13.99 -27.67 -11.15
C ILE A 218 -14.64 -28.90 -11.79
N ASP A 219 -15.83 -29.29 -11.32
CA ASP A 219 -16.61 -30.36 -11.93
C ASP A 219 -17.66 -29.79 -12.92
N SER A 220 -18.34 -30.66 -13.67
CA SER A 220 -19.41 -30.23 -14.57
C SER A 220 -20.64 -29.66 -13.86
N GLU A 221 -20.84 -30.00 -12.60
CA GLU A 221 -21.93 -29.57 -11.73
C GLU A 221 -21.76 -28.09 -11.31
N THR A 222 -20.51 -27.60 -11.13
CA THR A 222 -20.20 -26.19 -10.82
C THR A 222 -20.83 -25.22 -11.83
N PHE A 223 -20.88 -25.60 -13.11
CA PHE A 223 -21.34 -24.74 -14.21
C PHE A 223 -22.75 -25.10 -14.73
N LYS A 224 -23.57 -25.83 -13.95
CA LYS A 224 -24.91 -26.27 -14.37
C LYS A 224 -25.92 -25.11 -14.50
N ASP A 225 -25.84 -24.14 -13.58
CA ASP A 225 -26.70 -22.97 -13.52
C ASP A 225 -26.01 -21.79 -12.83
N ASP A 226 -26.60 -20.60 -12.98
CA ASP A 226 -26.01 -19.36 -12.47
C ASP A 226 -25.88 -19.32 -10.95
N LEU A 227 -26.76 -20.05 -10.23
CA LEU A 227 -26.72 -20.09 -8.78
C LEU A 227 -25.53 -20.91 -8.29
N SER A 228 -25.31 -22.06 -8.91
CA SER A 228 -24.19 -22.96 -8.60
C SER A 228 -22.85 -22.29 -8.89
N ILE A 229 -22.76 -21.54 -9.99
CA ILE A 229 -21.57 -20.73 -10.32
C ILE A 229 -21.35 -19.66 -9.24
N ALA A 230 -22.41 -18.97 -8.80
CA ALA A 230 -22.29 -17.91 -7.80
C ALA A 230 -21.93 -18.44 -6.41
N GLU A 231 -22.47 -19.60 -6.02
CA GLU A 231 -22.16 -20.25 -4.74
C GLU A 231 -20.70 -20.74 -4.70
N HIS A 232 -20.21 -21.35 -5.78
CA HIS A 232 -18.80 -21.73 -5.88
C HIS A 232 -17.86 -20.53 -5.95
N ALA A 233 -18.25 -19.45 -6.63
CA ALA A 233 -17.49 -18.19 -6.63
C ALA A 233 -17.34 -17.64 -5.20
N LEU A 234 -18.42 -17.68 -4.41
CA LEU A 234 -18.40 -17.24 -3.01
C LEU A 234 -17.47 -18.10 -2.16
N GLU A 235 -17.47 -19.41 -2.34
CA GLU A 235 -16.57 -20.33 -1.64
C GLU A 235 -15.09 -20.03 -1.95
N ASN A 236 -14.75 -19.87 -3.24
CA ASN A 236 -13.39 -19.51 -3.66
C ASN A 236 -12.92 -18.21 -3.00
N GLU A 237 -13.79 -17.20 -2.95
CA GLU A 237 -13.47 -15.91 -2.34
C GLU A 237 -13.32 -16.01 -0.81
N ILE A 238 -14.12 -16.84 -0.13
CA ILE A 238 -13.97 -17.12 1.31
C ILE A 238 -12.61 -17.75 1.59
N ILE A 239 -12.19 -18.71 0.75
CA ILE A 239 -10.88 -19.36 0.89
C ILE A 239 -9.76 -18.34 0.68
N MET A 240 -9.87 -17.46 -0.32
CA MET A 240 -8.90 -16.38 -0.55
C MET A 240 -8.79 -15.41 0.65
N VAL A 241 -9.92 -14.98 1.24
CA VAL A 241 -9.89 -14.14 2.45
C VAL A 241 -9.18 -14.84 3.60
N ARG A 242 -9.44 -16.13 3.83
CA ARG A 242 -8.76 -16.91 4.87
C ARG A 242 -7.27 -17.00 4.60
N PHE A 243 -6.89 -17.32 3.37
CA PHE A 243 -5.50 -17.39 2.93
C PHE A 243 -4.77 -16.06 3.16
N TYR A 244 -5.37 -14.93 2.78
CA TYR A 244 -4.76 -13.61 2.94
C TYR A 244 -4.65 -13.18 4.40
N ASN A 245 -5.66 -13.44 5.22
CA ASN A 245 -5.59 -13.15 6.65
C ASN A 245 -4.52 -14.01 7.35
N LYS A 246 -4.41 -15.29 6.99
CA LYS A 246 -3.35 -16.15 7.52
C LYS A 246 -1.97 -15.72 7.05
N SER A 247 -1.84 -15.36 5.77
CA SER A 247 -0.60 -14.82 5.19
C SER A 247 -0.17 -13.53 5.89
N LYS A 248 -1.11 -12.63 6.16
CA LYS A 248 -0.88 -11.43 6.98
C LYS A 248 -0.36 -11.81 8.37
N GLU A 249 -0.99 -12.78 9.04
CA GLU A 249 -0.61 -13.23 10.38
C GLU A 249 0.83 -13.79 10.41
N ILE A 250 1.16 -14.66 9.45
CA ILE A 250 2.48 -15.28 9.32
C ILE A 250 3.56 -14.22 9.04
N LEU A 251 3.26 -13.29 8.13
CA LEU A 251 4.18 -12.25 7.70
C LEU A 251 4.17 -11.01 8.60
N ARG A 252 3.47 -11.06 9.74
CA ARG A 252 3.32 -9.95 10.69
C ARG A 252 4.62 -9.20 10.97
N GLY A 253 4.48 -7.88 11.00
CA GLY A 253 5.58 -6.96 11.27
C GLY A 253 6.48 -6.73 10.06
N ASN A 254 5.94 -6.74 8.84
CA ASN A 254 6.66 -6.38 7.62
C ASN A 254 5.68 -5.79 6.58
N ILE A 255 6.18 -5.01 5.61
CA ILE A 255 5.34 -4.42 4.56
C ILE A 255 4.54 -5.44 3.74
N THR A 256 5.05 -6.66 3.57
CA THR A 256 4.32 -7.73 2.87
C THR A 256 3.06 -8.17 3.61
N SER A 257 3.00 -8.09 4.96
CA SER A 257 1.76 -8.38 5.69
C SER A 257 0.65 -7.40 5.35
N GLU A 258 0.99 -6.14 5.05
CA GLU A 258 0.03 -5.12 4.64
C GLU A 258 -0.50 -5.35 3.22
N VAL A 259 0.32 -5.90 2.33
CA VAL A 259 -0.14 -6.33 0.99
C VAL A 259 -1.25 -7.36 1.15
N PHE A 260 -1.03 -8.40 1.95
CA PHE A 260 -2.04 -9.43 2.21
C PHE A 260 -3.24 -8.91 3.02
N GLY A 261 -3.03 -8.00 3.97
CA GLY A 261 -4.13 -7.32 4.66
C GLY A 261 -5.01 -6.50 3.72
N SER A 262 -4.41 -5.79 2.76
CA SER A 262 -5.14 -5.06 1.72
C SER A 262 -5.90 -6.01 0.80
N LEU A 263 -5.29 -7.13 0.38
CA LEU A 263 -5.94 -8.12 -0.46
C LEU A 263 -7.12 -8.80 0.25
N ALA A 264 -6.98 -9.14 1.54
CA ALA A 264 -8.07 -9.67 2.35
C ALA A 264 -9.27 -8.72 2.36
N LYS A 265 -9.03 -7.42 2.59
CA LYS A 265 -10.10 -6.40 2.58
C LYS A 265 -10.79 -6.27 1.22
N GLN A 266 -10.04 -6.33 0.12
CA GLN A 266 -10.63 -6.27 -1.21
C GLN A 266 -11.45 -7.53 -1.52
N SER A 267 -10.97 -8.71 -1.12
CA SER A 267 -11.73 -9.95 -1.25
C SER A 267 -13.01 -9.95 -0.39
N ASP A 268 -13.02 -9.29 0.78
CA ASP A 268 -14.26 -9.07 1.55
C ASP A 268 -15.30 -8.24 0.77
N GLU A 269 -14.88 -7.28 -0.05
CA GLU A 269 -15.78 -6.53 -0.94
C GLU A 269 -16.38 -7.43 -2.03
N HIS A 270 -15.58 -8.35 -2.59
CA HIS A 270 -16.08 -9.35 -3.55
C HIS A 270 -17.13 -10.28 -2.93
N LEU A 271 -16.93 -10.72 -1.67
CA LEU A 271 -17.93 -11.50 -0.93
C LEU A 271 -19.28 -10.79 -0.87
N LEU A 272 -19.28 -9.47 -0.75
CA LEU A 272 -20.50 -8.67 -0.71
C LEU A 272 -21.26 -8.72 -2.04
N TYR A 273 -20.55 -8.52 -3.15
CA TYR A 273 -21.13 -8.58 -4.49
C TYR A 273 -21.69 -9.97 -4.80
N LEU A 274 -20.96 -11.02 -4.43
CA LEU A 274 -21.37 -12.42 -4.63
C LEU A 274 -22.59 -12.80 -3.77
N LYS A 275 -22.63 -12.39 -2.50
CA LYS A 275 -23.82 -12.57 -1.64
C LYS A 275 -25.05 -11.84 -2.23
N GLY A 276 -24.85 -10.62 -2.74
CA GLY A 276 -25.89 -9.86 -3.43
C GLY A 276 -26.40 -10.58 -4.69
N LEU A 277 -25.49 -11.14 -5.48
CA LEU A 277 -25.81 -11.94 -6.66
C LEU A 277 -26.64 -13.17 -6.31
N ILE A 278 -26.22 -13.94 -5.30
CA ILE A 278 -26.92 -15.15 -4.84
C ILE A 278 -28.35 -14.80 -4.37
N LYS A 279 -28.51 -13.75 -3.55
CA LYS A 279 -29.84 -13.29 -3.11
C LYS A 279 -30.73 -12.96 -4.32
N LYS A 280 -30.19 -12.25 -5.30
CA LYS A 280 -30.90 -11.89 -6.53
C LYS A 280 -31.29 -13.12 -7.37
N LEU A 281 -30.40 -14.12 -7.49
CA LEU A 281 -30.67 -15.37 -8.20
C LEU A 281 -31.73 -16.22 -7.49
N LYS A 282 -31.79 -16.17 -6.15
CA LYS A 282 -32.84 -16.81 -5.33
C LYS A 282 -34.17 -16.04 -5.32
N GLY A 283 -34.28 -14.92 -6.03
CA GLY A 283 -35.48 -14.09 -6.07
C GLY A 283 -35.77 -13.33 -4.78
N GLN A 284 -34.75 -13.14 -3.93
CA GLN A 284 -34.88 -12.42 -2.66
C GLN A 284 -34.64 -10.92 -2.84
N SER A 285 -35.27 -10.09 -2.01
CA SER A 285 -35.02 -8.65 -1.98
C SER A 285 -33.56 -8.36 -1.62
N ILE A 286 -32.93 -7.48 -2.38
CA ILE A 286 -31.54 -7.07 -2.18
C ILE A 286 -31.51 -6.02 -1.06
N TYR A 287 -31.58 -6.48 0.18
CA TYR A 287 -31.03 -5.73 1.31
C TYR A 287 -29.68 -6.37 1.62
N ILE A 288 -28.63 -5.61 1.34
CA ILE A 288 -27.27 -5.96 1.72
C ILE A 288 -27.09 -5.34 3.11
N ASP A 289 -27.23 -6.16 4.15
CA ASP A 289 -26.84 -5.72 5.50
C ASP A 289 -25.37 -5.31 5.46
N GLU A 290 -25.04 -4.21 6.12
CA GLU A 290 -23.66 -3.79 6.33
C GLU A 290 -22.88 -4.98 6.87
N VAL A 291 -21.84 -5.38 6.14
CA VAL A 291 -20.92 -6.41 6.60
C VAL A 291 -20.35 -5.89 7.93
N ASP A 292 -20.45 -6.71 8.98
CA ASP A 292 -19.71 -6.50 10.21
C ASP A 292 -18.25 -6.26 9.82
N LYS A 293 -17.84 -4.98 9.86
CA LYS A 293 -16.45 -4.60 9.69
C LYS A 293 -15.75 -5.14 10.92
N THR A 294 -15.24 -6.36 10.83
CA THR A 294 -14.33 -6.86 11.85
C THR A 294 -13.23 -5.81 11.99
N PRO A 295 -13.04 -5.18 13.15
CA PRO A 295 -12.00 -4.18 13.32
C PRO A 295 -10.68 -4.89 13.13
N ILE A 296 -10.07 -4.69 11.97
CA ILE A 296 -8.71 -5.15 11.75
C ILE A 296 -7.86 -4.13 12.49
N GLU A 297 -7.29 -4.53 13.62
CA GLU A 297 -6.26 -3.73 14.28
C GLU A 297 -5.16 -3.45 13.26
N GLU A 298 -5.01 -2.17 12.92
CA GLU A 298 -3.92 -1.67 12.09
C GLU A 298 -2.64 -1.76 12.93
N GLU A 299 -1.86 -2.83 12.72
CA GLU A 299 -0.60 -3.03 13.41
C GLU A 299 0.46 -2.06 12.89
N LYS A 300 1.29 -1.53 13.80
CA LYS A 300 2.44 -0.72 13.42
C LYS A 300 3.40 -1.53 12.55
N ILE A 301 3.60 -1.06 11.32
CA ILE A 301 4.51 -1.68 10.36
C ILE A 301 5.93 -1.64 10.93
N ASN A 302 6.55 -2.81 11.08
CA ASN A 302 7.98 -2.90 11.32
C ASN A 302 8.69 -2.98 9.96
N TRP A 303 9.35 -1.88 9.65
CA TRP A 303 9.99 -1.63 8.39
C TRP A 303 11.34 -2.37 8.20
N LYS A 304 11.75 -3.19 9.17
CA LYS A 304 12.98 -3.99 9.07
C LYS A 304 12.88 -5.05 7.96
N GLU A 305 14.01 -5.33 7.33
CA GLU A 305 14.17 -6.44 6.41
C GLU A 305 13.79 -7.77 7.08
N PHE A 306 13.21 -8.67 6.29
CA PHE A 306 12.96 -10.03 6.74
C PHE A 306 14.27 -10.75 7.04
N SER A 307 14.24 -11.68 8.00
CA SER A 307 15.27 -12.73 8.06
C SER A 307 15.14 -13.63 6.84
N ASP A 308 16.22 -14.27 6.41
CA ASP A 308 16.24 -15.09 5.18
C ASP A 308 15.18 -16.21 5.19
N GLU A 309 14.95 -16.85 6.34
CA GLU A 309 13.87 -17.82 6.53
C GLU A 309 12.47 -17.22 6.28
N LYS A 310 12.23 -15.98 6.73
CA LYS A 310 10.95 -15.28 6.50
C LYS A 310 10.83 -14.80 5.06
N ARG A 311 11.94 -14.47 4.37
CA ARG A 311 11.93 -14.14 2.93
C ARG A 311 11.53 -15.35 2.11
N ILE A 312 12.11 -16.52 2.35
CA ILE A 312 11.76 -17.77 1.67
C ILE A 312 10.26 -18.09 1.89
N MET A 313 9.79 -17.95 3.13
CA MET A 313 8.38 -18.16 3.43
C MET A 313 7.48 -17.16 2.71
N ALA A 314 7.85 -15.87 2.71
CA ALA A 314 7.11 -14.84 1.99
C ALA A 314 7.06 -15.14 0.48
N LEU A 315 8.19 -15.52 -0.14
CA LEU A 315 8.23 -15.94 -1.55
C LEU A 315 7.27 -17.10 -1.84
N SER A 316 7.27 -18.14 -0.99
CA SER A 316 6.33 -19.26 -1.11
C SER A 316 4.87 -18.82 -0.97
N ILE A 317 4.58 -17.89 -0.06
CA ILE A 317 3.24 -17.33 0.13
C ILE A 317 2.80 -16.55 -1.10
N PHE A 318 3.68 -15.72 -1.67
CA PHE A 318 3.40 -14.97 -2.89
C PHE A 318 3.19 -15.90 -4.10
N GLU A 319 4.02 -16.94 -4.26
CA GLU A 319 3.82 -17.94 -5.33
C GLU A 319 2.45 -18.59 -5.24
N GLU A 320 2.03 -18.97 -4.04
CA GLU A 320 0.72 -19.58 -3.86
C GLU A 320 -0.40 -18.57 -4.12
N ALA A 321 -0.28 -17.35 -3.60
CA ALA A 321 -1.23 -16.27 -3.88
C ALA A 321 -1.40 -16.02 -5.38
N ILE A 322 -0.30 -16.03 -6.14
CA ILE A 322 -0.30 -15.88 -7.60
C ILE A 322 -1.03 -17.04 -8.28
N LYS A 323 -0.81 -18.29 -7.84
CA LYS A 323 -1.56 -19.44 -8.37
C LYS A 323 -3.05 -19.33 -8.07
N LEU A 324 -3.42 -18.99 -6.84
CA LEU A 324 -4.82 -18.79 -6.43
C LEU A 324 -5.50 -17.76 -7.32
N LYS A 325 -4.84 -16.63 -7.59
CA LYS A 325 -5.36 -15.59 -8.47
C LYS A 325 -5.52 -16.05 -9.92
N ASN A 326 -4.53 -16.74 -10.48
CA ASN A 326 -4.64 -17.28 -11.84
C ASN A 326 -5.83 -18.24 -11.98
N ASN A 327 -6.02 -19.13 -11.02
CA ASN A 327 -7.15 -20.06 -10.98
C ASN A 327 -8.49 -19.32 -10.88
N SER A 328 -8.58 -18.30 -10.02
CA SER A 328 -9.76 -17.43 -9.85
C SER A 328 -10.11 -16.70 -11.15
N ILE A 329 -9.11 -16.15 -11.85
CA ILE A 329 -9.29 -15.50 -13.17
C ILE A 329 -9.83 -16.48 -14.20
N GLU A 330 -9.27 -17.69 -14.27
CA GLU A 330 -9.75 -18.73 -15.20
C GLU A 330 -11.19 -19.15 -14.86
N PHE A 331 -11.51 -19.29 -13.57
CA PHE A 331 -12.85 -19.57 -13.10
C PHE A 331 -13.84 -18.48 -13.55
N TYR A 332 -13.56 -17.21 -13.28
CA TYR A 332 -14.46 -16.12 -13.64
C TYR A 332 -14.62 -15.94 -15.16
N LYS A 333 -13.57 -16.26 -15.94
CA LYS A 333 -13.67 -16.34 -17.40
C LYS A 333 -14.71 -17.39 -17.82
N LYS A 334 -14.60 -18.63 -17.30
CA LYS A 334 -15.58 -19.70 -17.58
C LYS A 334 -16.97 -19.35 -17.06
N ALA A 335 -17.07 -18.73 -15.88
CA ALA A 335 -18.33 -18.29 -15.28
C ALA A 335 -19.07 -17.29 -16.17
N SER A 336 -18.36 -16.29 -16.71
CA SER A 336 -18.93 -15.30 -17.64
C SER A 336 -19.41 -15.96 -18.94
N GLU A 337 -18.64 -16.91 -19.50
CA GLU A 337 -19.02 -17.65 -20.71
C GLU A 337 -20.26 -18.53 -20.52
N LYS A 338 -20.41 -19.15 -19.33
CA LYS A 338 -21.47 -20.13 -19.03
C LYS A 338 -22.74 -19.52 -18.43
N ALA A 339 -22.64 -18.35 -17.82
CA ALA A 339 -23.78 -17.71 -17.18
C ALA A 339 -24.92 -17.45 -18.17
N LYS A 340 -26.17 -17.60 -17.72
CA LYS A 340 -27.38 -17.42 -18.52
C LYS A 340 -27.97 -16.01 -18.34
N LYS A 341 -27.82 -15.41 -17.16
CA LYS A 341 -28.31 -14.06 -16.85
C LYS A 341 -27.25 -12.99 -17.11
N ASP A 342 -27.64 -11.93 -17.84
CA ASP A 342 -26.72 -10.85 -18.22
C ASP A 342 -26.12 -10.10 -17.02
N PHE A 343 -26.86 -9.94 -15.93
CA PHE A 343 -26.32 -9.29 -14.73
C PHE A 343 -25.26 -10.14 -14.01
N ALA A 344 -25.34 -11.47 -14.11
CA ALA A 344 -24.34 -12.37 -13.55
C ALA A 344 -23.06 -12.32 -14.40
N LYS A 345 -23.19 -12.35 -15.73
CA LYS A 345 -22.06 -12.17 -16.66
C LYS A 345 -21.27 -10.91 -16.38
N ARG A 346 -21.96 -9.77 -16.27
CA ARG A 346 -21.33 -8.47 -15.99
C ARG A 346 -20.53 -8.50 -14.70
N LEU A 347 -21.10 -9.07 -13.63
CA LEU A 347 -20.40 -9.18 -12.36
C LEU A 347 -19.18 -10.09 -12.45
N TYR A 348 -19.26 -11.24 -13.14
CA TYR A 348 -18.10 -12.11 -13.33
C TYR A 348 -16.99 -11.46 -14.17
N ASP A 349 -17.33 -10.68 -15.20
CA ASP A 349 -16.34 -9.91 -15.95
C ASP A 349 -15.68 -8.82 -15.09
N GLU A 350 -16.44 -8.18 -14.21
CA GLU A 350 -15.92 -7.21 -13.25
C GLU A 350 -15.00 -7.88 -12.22
N LEU A 351 -15.43 -8.98 -11.58
CA LEU A 351 -14.60 -9.74 -10.64
C LEU A 351 -13.31 -10.25 -11.31
N LYS A 352 -13.39 -10.80 -12.52
CA LYS A 352 -12.21 -11.18 -13.31
C LYS A 352 -11.23 -10.01 -13.50
N TYR A 353 -11.75 -8.81 -13.76
CA TYR A 353 -10.92 -7.60 -13.89
C TYR A 353 -10.22 -7.25 -12.57
N TRP A 354 -10.92 -7.32 -11.44
CA TRP A 354 -10.35 -7.09 -10.11
C TRP A 354 -9.31 -8.16 -9.74
N GLU A 355 -9.56 -9.43 -10.05
CA GLU A 355 -8.61 -10.53 -9.81
C GLU A 355 -7.32 -10.36 -10.63
N ASN A 356 -7.43 -9.97 -11.91
CA ASN A 356 -6.26 -9.64 -12.74
C ASN A 356 -5.47 -8.47 -12.15
N TYR A 357 -6.16 -7.46 -11.62
CA TYR A 357 -5.50 -6.33 -10.99
C TYR A 357 -4.72 -6.74 -9.74
N GLN A 358 -5.33 -7.56 -8.88
CA GLN A 358 -4.68 -8.09 -7.68
C GLN A 358 -3.51 -9.02 -8.02
N LEU A 359 -3.63 -9.83 -9.09
CA LEU A 359 -2.54 -10.66 -9.60
C LEU A 359 -1.32 -9.79 -9.97
N GLN A 360 -1.52 -8.68 -10.71
CA GLN A 360 -0.42 -7.78 -11.05
C GLN A 360 0.24 -7.15 -9.81
N GLN A 361 -0.53 -6.85 -8.76
CA GLN A 361 0.04 -6.38 -7.48
C GLN A 361 0.92 -7.47 -6.85
N LEU A 362 0.41 -8.71 -6.79
CA LEU A 362 1.14 -9.85 -6.23
C LEU A 362 2.41 -10.16 -7.01
N GLU A 363 2.35 -10.21 -8.34
CA GLU A 363 3.52 -10.44 -9.20
C GLU A 363 4.57 -9.34 -9.04
N GLY A 364 4.14 -8.08 -8.97
CA GLY A 364 5.04 -6.95 -8.72
C GLY A 364 5.75 -7.08 -7.37
N GLN A 365 5.02 -7.39 -6.30
CA GLN A 365 5.60 -7.58 -4.97
C GLN A 365 6.48 -8.83 -4.87
N TYR A 366 6.09 -9.92 -5.53
CA TYR A 366 6.89 -11.15 -5.63
C TYR A 366 8.23 -10.89 -6.32
N GLN A 367 8.21 -10.18 -7.45
CA GLN A 367 9.43 -9.86 -8.20
C GLN A 367 10.37 -8.96 -7.37
N ILE A 368 9.82 -7.99 -6.62
CA ILE A 368 10.59 -7.16 -5.68
C ILE A 368 11.27 -8.03 -4.64
N LEU A 369 10.51 -8.89 -3.97
CA LEU A 369 11.03 -9.76 -2.92
C LEU A 369 12.09 -10.74 -3.44
N LYS A 370 11.93 -11.19 -4.70
CA LYS A 370 12.88 -12.09 -5.36
C LYS A 370 14.20 -11.38 -5.71
N GLU A 371 14.14 -10.16 -6.24
CA GLU A 371 15.34 -9.34 -6.53
C GLU A 371 16.15 -9.06 -5.26
N GLU A 372 15.48 -8.71 -4.16
CA GLU A 372 16.14 -8.48 -2.87
C GLU A 372 16.82 -9.75 -2.31
N ASN A 373 16.27 -10.93 -2.62
CA ASN A 373 16.83 -12.22 -2.20
C ASN A 373 18.06 -12.64 -3.02
N GLU A 374 18.16 -12.20 -4.28
CA GLU A 374 19.31 -12.48 -5.14
C GLU A 374 20.51 -11.56 -4.83
N GLU A 375 20.29 -10.36 -4.29
CA GLU A 375 21.37 -9.43 -3.87
C GLU A 375 21.98 -9.78 -2.49
N SER A 376 21.36 -10.66 -1.72
CA SER A 376 21.77 -11.03 -0.35
C SER A 376 22.52 -12.38 -0.24
N ILE A 377 22.70 -13.09 -1.35
CA ILE A 377 23.52 -14.32 -1.51
C ILE A 377 24.82 -13.95 -2.24
#